data_AF-A0A2A4VWG1-F1
#
_entry.id   AF-A0A2A4VWG1-F1
#
_cell.length_a   1.000
_cell.length_b   1.000
_cell.length_c   1.000
_cell.angle_alpha   90.00
_cell.angle_beta   90.00
_cell.angle_gamma   90.00
#
_symmetry.space_group_name_H-M   'P 1'
#
loop_
_entity.id
_entity.type
_entity.pdbx_description
1 polymer ?
#
loop_
_entity_poly.entity_id
_entity_poly.type
_entity_poly.pdbx_seq_one_letter_code
_entity_poly.pdbx_strand_id
1 'polypeptide(L)'
;MAINLSPVQLADSYLVKDIEDCLRQHDISPELIEFELTETALLVDNSQSIHTIQAISDLGCKVALDDFGTGFSSLSHLQDYPINTVKIDKSLIASISEKERSKKLVHGMVALIKSLDLEAVADAEGWNACFSAFSHFCHHVTAG
;
A
#
# COMPACT_ATOMS: atom_id res chain seq x y z
N MET A 1 11.39 6.05 2.63
CA MET A 1 11.99 4.76 3.04
C MET A 1 10.84 3.86 3.43
N ALA A 2 10.71 2.69 2.79
CA ALA A 2 9.64 1.76 3.07
C ALA A 2 10.06 0.75 4.16
N ILE A 3 9.20 0.50 5.13
CA ILE A 3 9.41 -0.46 6.22
C ILE A 3 8.23 -1.41 6.28
N ASN A 4 8.48 -2.71 6.17
CA ASN A 4 7.44 -3.73 6.24
C ASN A 4 6.94 -3.93 7.68
N LEU A 5 5.62 -3.93 7.86
CA LEU A 5 4.94 -4.29 9.11
C LEU A 5 4.21 -5.62 8.95
N SER A 6 4.51 -6.54 9.86
CA SER A 6 3.81 -7.82 9.93
C SER A 6 2.49 -7.70 10.71
N PRO A 7 1.53 -8.61 10.50
CA PRO A 7 0.27 -8.63 11.25
C PRO A 7 0.48 -8.75 12.77
N VAL A 8 1.53 -9.47 13.19
CA VAL A 8 1.87 -9.65 14.61
C VAL A 8 2.28 -8.32 15.24
N GLN A 9 3.03 -7.48 14.51
CA GLN A 9 3.43 -6.15 14.99
C GLN A 9 2.23 -5.19 15.04
N LEU A 10 1.29 -5.28 14.09
CA LEU A 10 0.07 -4.47 14.13
C LEU A 10 -0.79 -4.73 15.37
N ALA A 11 -0.73 -5.96 15.90
CA ALA A 11 -1.39 -6.36 17.14
C ALA A 11 -0.61 -5.96 18.41
N ASP A 12 0.63 -5.47 18.30
CA ASP A 12 1.44 -5.03 19.42
C ASP A 12 1.08 -3.60 19.86
N SER A 13 0.65 -3.44 21.10
CA SER A 13 0.26 -2.15 21.66
C SER A 13 1.44 -1.21 21.92
N TYR A 14 2.69 -1.69 21.88
CA TYR A 14 3.89 -0.86 22.06
C TYR A 14 4.49 -0.35 20.75
N LEU A 15 4.10 -0.91 19.59
CA LEU A 15 4.72 -0.59 18.29
C LEU A 15 4.75 0.92 18.00
N VAL A 16 3.62 1.61 18.21
CA VAL A 16 3.49 3.04 17.90
C VAL A 16 4.47 3.87 18.74
N LYS A 17 4.62 3.51 20.03
CA LYS A 17 5.54 4.19 20.94
C LYS A 17 6.99 3.95 20.50
N ASP A 18 7.34 2.73 20.12
CA ASP A 18 8.68 2.40 19.65
C ASP A 18 9.03 3.16 18.36
N ILE A 19 8.06 3.33 17.45
CA ILE A 19 8.20 4.16 16.24
C ILE A 19 8.44 5.62 16.63
N GLU A 20 7.62 6.19 17.51
CA GLU A 20 7.75 7.58 17.96
C GLU A 20 9.11 7.84 18.63
N ASP A 21 9.52 6.96 19.54
CA ASP A 21 10.79 7.04 20.25
C ASP A 21 11.98 6.96 19.27
N CYS A 22 11.90 6.08 18.26
CA CYS A 22 12.92 5.94 17.22
C CYS A 22 13.03 7.19 16.33
N LEU A 23 11.89 7.70 15.84
CA LEU A 23 11.84 8.93 15.04
C LEU A 23 12.45 10.11 15.79
N ARG A 24 12.10 10.28 17.07
CA ARG A 24 12.63 11.34 17.92
C ARG A 24 14.13 11.16 18.22
N GLN A 25 14.56 9.94 18.54
CA GLN A 25 15.96 9.65 18.86
C GLN A 25 16.89 9.95 17.68
N HIS A 26 16.42 9.73 16.46
CA HIS A 26 17.20 9.89 15.24
C HIS A 26 16.93 11.19 14.48
N ASP A 27 16.06 12.07 14.99
CA ASP A 27 15.64 13.33 14.35
C ASP A 27 15.13 13.11 12.91
N ILE A 28 14.33 12.06 12.73
CA ILE A 28 13.76 11.68 11.43
C ILE A 28 12.37 12.29 11.30
N SER A 29 12.14 13.03 10.21
CA SER A 29 10.79 13.50 9.87
C SER A 29 9.87 12.29 9.54
N PRO A 30 8.71 12.16 10.21
CA PRO A 30 7.77 11.06 9.98
C PRO A 30 7.35 10.90 8.52
N GLU A 31 7.21 12.00 7.79
CA GLU A 31 6.78 12.03 6.39
C GLU A 31 7.73 11.30 5.42
N LEU A 32 8.97 11.03 5.86
CA LEU A 32 9.99 10.29 5.10
C LEU A 32 9.85 8.77 5.24
N ILE A 33 9.03 8.32 6.19
CA ILE A 33 8.77 6.91 6.48
C ILE A 33 7.43 6.52 5.89
N GLU A 34 7.45 5.40 5.17
CA GLU A 34 6.26 4.72 4.71
C GLU A 34 6.27 3.30 5.27
N PHE A 35 5.18 2.90 5.91
CA PHE A 35 5.00 1.54 6.42
C PHE A 35 4.18 0.72 5.43
N GLU A 36 4.73 -0.42 5.02
CA GLU A 36 4.09 -1.35 4.10
C GLU A 36 3.41 -2.48 4.87
N LEU A 37 2.17 -2.79 4.52
CA LEU A 37 1.40 -3.92 5.06
C LEU A 37 0.81 -4.70 3.91
N THR A 38 0.83 -6.02 3.99
CA THR A 38 0.18 -6.85 2.99
C THR A 38 -1.33 -6.80 3.15
N GLU A 39 -2.06 -7.02 2.06
CA GLU A 39 -3.52 -7.14 2.09
C GLU A 39 -4.01 -8.20 3.09
N THR A 40 -3.27 -9.30 3.21
CA THR A 40 -3.54 -10.39 4.15
C THR A 40 -3.34 -9.98 5.61
N ALA A 41 -2.50 -8.99 5.90
CA ALA A 41 -2.35 -8.45 7.25
C ALA A 41 -3.60 -7.72 7.72
N LEU A 42 -4.35 -7.11 6.80
CA LEU A 42 -5.61 -6.42 7.09
C LEU A 42 -6.81 -7.37 7.22
N LEU A 43 -6.73 -8.59 6.65
CA LEU A 43 -7.80 -9.59 6.79
C LEU A 43 -7.94 -10.13 8.21
N VAL A 44 -6.89 -10.00 9.03
CA VAL A 44 -6.98 -10.29 10.45
C VAL A 44 -7.71 -9.12 11.10
N ASP A 45 -9.03 -9.11 10.93
CA ASP A 45 -9.94 -8.08 11.44
C ASP A 45 -9.83 -8.01 12.96
N ASN A 46 -9.03 -7.06 13.41
CA ASN A 46 -8.80 -6.76 14.79
C ASN A 46 -8.92 -5.24 14.92
N SER A 47 -9.81 -4.79 15.80
CA SER A 47 -9.96 -3.37 16.13
C SER A 47 -8.62 -2.73 16.48
N GLN A 48 -7.69 -3.51 17.06
CA GLN A 48 -6.33 -3.06 17.36
C GLN A 48 -5.56 -2.65 16.10
N SER A 49 -5.67 -3.38 14.99
CA SER A 49 -4.93 -3.09 13.74
C SER A 49 -5.31 -1.73 13.18
N ILE A 50 -6.62 -1.41 13.14
CA ILE A 50 -7.13 -0.10 12.72
C ILE A 50 -6.56 0.99 13.62
N HIS A 51 -6.60 0.80 14.94
CA HIS A 51 -6.05 1.78 15.89
C HIS A 51 -4.55 2.00 15.71
N THR A 52 -3.77 0.93 15.52
CA THR A 52 -2.32 1.01 15.30
C THR A 52 -2.00 1.76 14.00
N ILE A 53 -2.69 1.43 12.90
CA ILE A 53 -2.47 2.08 11.60
C ILE A 53 -2.89 3.54 11.66
N GLN A 54 -4.00 3.86 12.33
CA GLN A 54 -4.43 5.25 12.55
C GLN A 54 -3.39 6.02 13.35
N ALA A 55 -2.87 5.46 14.43
CA ALA A 55 -1.86 6.11 15.24
C ALA A 55 -0.54 6.34 14.48
N ILE A 56 -0.14 5.39 13.61
CA ILE A 56 1.01 5.58 12.71
C ILE A 56 0.75 6.76 11.74
N SER A 57 -0.44 6.85 11.19
CA SER A 57 -0.83 7.96 10.31
C SER A 57 -0.85 9.30 11.06
N ASP A 58 -1.35 9.32 12.31
CA ASP A 58 -1.41 10.51 13.16
C ASP A 58 -0.01 11.03 13.56
N LEU A 59 1.01 10.16 13.59
CA LEU A 59 2.41 10.56 13.73
C LEU A 59 2.95 11.31 12.49
N GLY A 60 2.25 11.25 11.36
CA GLY A 60 2.67 11.81 10.07
C GLY A 60 3.41 10.84 9.17
N CYS A 61 3.53 9.56 9.56
CA CYS A 61 4.07 8.50 8.71
C CYS A 61 3.06 8.12 7.62
N LYS A 62 3.55 7.69 6.47
CA LYS A 62 2.70 7.15 5.39
C LYS A 62 2.46 5.67 5.57
N VAL A 63 1.37 5.20 4.99
CA VAL A 63 0.95 3.80 5.02
C VAL A 63 0.67 3.32 3.61
N ALA A 64 1.30 2.22 3.21
CA ALA A 64 1.16 1.59 1.92
C ALA A 64 0.57 0.18 2.05
N LEU A 65 -0.41 -0.14 1.21
CA LEU A 65 -0.98 -1.47 1.09
C LEU A 65 -0.29 -2.24 -0.02
N ASP A 66 0.37 -3.34 0.32
CA ASP A 66 1.11 -4.20 -0.59
C ASP A 66 0.32 -5.45 -1.03
N ASP A 67 0.75 -6.04 -2.15
CA ASP A 67 0.16 -7.22 -2.78
C ASP A 67 -1.35 -7.06 -3.10
N PHE A 68 -1.80 -5.82 -3.38
CA PHE A 68 -3.20 -5.55 -3.67
C PHE A 68 -3.60 -6.21 -4.99
N GLY A 69 -4.62 -7.07 -4.93
CA GLY A 69 -5.19 -7.73 -6.11
C GLY A 69 -4.96 -9.25 -6.20
N THR A 70 -4.37 -9.87 -5.18
CA THR A 70 -4.02 -11.31 -5.16
C THR A 70 -5.19 -12.27 -4.89
N GLY A 71 -6.39 -11.75 -4.62
CA GLY A 71 -7.62 -12.55 -4.54
C GLY A 71 -8.49 -12.31 -3.30
N PHE A 72 -8.06 -11.47 -2.35
CA PHE A 72 -8.83 -11.09 -1.17
C PHE A 72 -9.25 -9.61 -1.16
N SER A 73 -9.05 -8.92 -2.30
CA SER A 73 -8.96 -7.45 -2.34
C SER A 73 -10.26 -6.79 -1.95
N SER A 74 -10.30 -6.34 -0.70
CA SER A 74 -11.43 -5.61 -0.17
C SER A 74 -11.23 -4.13 -0.38
N LEU A 75 -12.07 -3.55 -1.24
CA LEU A 75 -12.18 -2.10 -1.38
C LEU A 75 -12.60 -1.43 -0.06
N SER A 76 -13.25 -2.15 0.86
CA SER A 76 -13.56 -1.61 2.18
C SER A 76 -12.29 -1.25 2.96
N HIS A 77 -11.20 -2.00 2.80
CA HIS A 77 -9.94 -1.66 3.48
C HIS A 77 -9.39 -0.31 3.01
N LEU A 78 -9.57 0.03 1.73
CA LEU A 78 -9.17 1.33 1.20
C LEU A 78 -10.04 2.48 1.72
N GLN A 79 -11.24 2.19 2.21
CA GLN A 79 -12.16 3.17 2.79
C GLN A 79 -11.98 3.32 4.31
N ASP A 80 -11.69 2.21 4.99
CA ASP A 80 -11.71 2.12 6.45
C ASP A 80 -10.34 2.43 7.09
N TYR A 81 -9.24 2.26 6.34
CA TYR A 81 -7.87 2.49 6.84
C TYR A 81 -7.25 3.74 6.20
N PRO A 82 -6.40 4.48 6.93
CA PRO A 82 -5.70 5.65 6.41
C PRO A 82 -4.51 5.24 5.53
N ILE A 83 -4.82 4.62 4.39
CA ILE A 83 -3.86 4.24 3.36
C ILE A 83 -3.50 5.48 2.54
N ASN A 84 -2.24 5.60 2.14
CA ASN A 84 -1.76 6.63 1.22
C ASN A 84 -1.45 6.03 -0.16
N THR A 85 -0.86 4.84 -0.15
CA THR A 85 -0.30 4.19 -1.33
C THR A 85 -0.87 2.78 -1.46
N VAL A 86 -1.25 2.37 -2.67
CA VAL A 86 -1.67 1.01 -3.00
C VAL A 86 -0.69 0.47 -4.02
N LYS A 87 0.04 -0.58 -3.65
CA LYS A 87 0.96 -1.31 -4.52
C LYS A 87 0.19 -2.47 -5.16
N ILE A 88 0.05 -2.41 -6.48
CA ILE A 88 -0.63 -3.43 -7.28
C ILE A 88 0.29 -4.62 -7.45
N ASP A 89 -0.22 -5.81 -7.12
CA ASP A 89 0.54 -7.05 -7.22
C ASP A 89 1.07 -7.31 -8.64
N LYS A 90 2.30 -7.82 -8.71
CA LYS A 90 3.02 -8.10 -9.96
C LYS A 90 2.32 -9.13 -10.84
N SER A 91 1.57 -10.08 -10.28
CA SER A 91 0.87 -11.10 -11.08
C SER A 91 -0.28 -10.48 -11.87
N LEU A 92 -0.95 -9.45 -11.33
CA LEU A 92 -1.94 -8.67 -12.06
C LEU A 92 -1.30 -7.92 -13.21
N ILE A 93 -0.16 -7.24 -12.96
CA ILE A 93 0.57 -6.50 -13.99
C ILE A 93 1.06 -7.43 -15.11
N ALA A 94 1.63 -8.58 -14.77
CA ALA A 94 2.10 -9.58 -15.74
C ALA A 94 0.96 -10.07 -16.66
N SER A 95 -0.27 -10.21 -16.13
CA SER A 95 -1.42 -10.68 -16.90
C SER A 95 -1.95 -9.69 -17.94
N ILE A 96 -1.58 -8.40 -17.86
CA ILE A 96 -2.07 -7.35 -18.75
C ILE A 96 -1.60 -7.57 -20.19
N SER A 97 -0.36 -8.02 -20.36
CA SER A 97 0.25 -8.27 -21.68
C SER A 97 -0.41 -9.43 -22.43
N GLU A 98 -1.08 -10.33 -21.71
CA GLU A 98 -1.65 -11.56 -22.28
C GLU A 98 -3.16 -11.44 -22.58
N LYS A 99 -3.89 -10.61 -21.83
CA LYS A 99 -5.37 -10.62 -21.83
C LYS A 99 -5.95 -9.20 -21.77
N GLU A 100 -6.72 -8.84 -22.79
CA GLU A 100 -7.45 -7.56 -22.85
C GLU A 100 -8.42 -7.39 -21.66
N ARG A 101 -8.99 -8.48 -21.14
CA ARG A 101 -9.82 -8.45 -19.93
C ARG A 101 -9.03 -8.06 -18.68
N SER A 102 -7.80 -8.57 -18.52
CA SER A 102 -6.92 -8.20 -17.41
C SER A 102 -6.55 -6.72 -17.47
N LYS A 103 -6.24 -6.22 -18.67
CA LYS A 103 -5.97 -4.80 -18.89
C LYS A 103 -7.13 -3.90 -18.44
N LYS A 104 -8.37 -4.24 -18.80
CA LYS A 104 -9.57 -3.50 -18.38
C LYS A 104 -9.79 -3.56 -16.87
N LEU A 105 -9.53 -4.72 -16.24
CA LEU A 105 -9.65 -4.89 -14.78
C LEU A 105 -8.65 -4.00 -14.04
N VAL A 106 -7.36 -4.08 -14.38
CA VAL A 106 -6.32 -3.27 -13.73
C VAL A 106 -6.59 -1.77 -13.96
N HIS A 107 -7.02 -1.39 -15.17
CA HIS A 107 -7.41 0.00 -15.45
C HIS A 107 -8.56 0.49 -14.55
N GLY A 108 -9.64 -0.29 -14.42
CA GLY A 108 -10.76 0.05 -13.54
C GLY A 108 -10.34 0.14 -12.07
N MET A 109 -9.44 -0.75 -11.64
CA MET A 109 -8.89 -0.75 -10.28
C MET A 109 -8.07 0.51 -9.99
N VAL A 110 -7.15 0.87 -10.89
CA VAL A 110 -6.35 2.10 -10.77
C VAL A 110 -7.22 3.35 -10.77
N ALA A 111 -8.23 3.40 -11.63
CA ALA A 111 -9.18 4.52 -11.67
C ALA A 111 -9.94 4.66 -10.34
N LEU A 112 -10.34 3.55 -9.73
CA LEU A 112 -11.00 3.54 -8.44
C LEU A 112 -10.07 4.03 -7.32
N ILE A 113 -8.86 3.47 -7.22
CA ILE A 113 -7.85 3.87 -6.22
C ILE A 113 -7.62 5.38 -6.29
N LYS A 114 -7.44 5.92 -7.51
CA LYS A 114 -7.29 7.36 -7.73
C LYS A 114 -8.51 8.18 -7.33
N SER A 115 -9.72 7.64 -7.52
CA SER A 115 -10.96 8.35 -7.11
C SER A 115 -11.13 8.44 -5.59
N LEU A 116 -10.35 7.66 -4.82
CA LEU A 116 -10.25 7.73 -3.37
C LEU A 116 -9.09 8.64 -2.91
N ASP A 117 -8.50 9.41 -3.83
CA ASP A 117 -7.32 10.26 -3.59
C ASP A 117 -6.07 9.48 -3.11
N LEU A 118 -5.99 8.19 -3.46
CA LEU A 118 -4.87 7.30 -3.14
C LEU A 118 -3.86 7.22 -4.28
N GLU A 119 -2.59 7.02 -3.94
CA GLU A 119 -1.54 6.75 -4.92
C GLU A 119 -1.57 5.28 -5.35
N ALA A 120 -1.63 5.01 -6.66
CA ALA A 120 -1.47 3.66 -7.20
C ALA A 120 -0.05 3.48 -7.74
N VAL A 121 0.69 2.54 -7.15
CA VAL A 121 2.05 2.14 -7.52
C VAL A 121 2.02 0.68 -7.96
N ALA A 122 2.98 0.25 -8.76
CA ALA A 122 3.26 -1.18 -8.93
C ALA A 122 4.77 -1.39 -8.77
N ASP A 123 5.19 -2.60 -8.41
CA ASP A 123 6.61 -2.90 -8.20
C ASP A 123 7.40 -2.99 -9.52
N ALA A 124 8.59 -2.37 -9.57
CA ALA A 124 9.35 -2.05 -10.80
C ALA A 124 9.67 -3.26 -11.70
N GLU A 125 9.76 -4.48 -11.16
CA GLU A 125 10.03 -5.67 -11.96
C GLU A 125 8.89 -6.00 -12.95
N GLY A 126 7.65 -5.58 -12.67
CA GLY A 126 6.49 -5.77 -13.56
C GLY A 126 6.31 -4.68 -14.64
N TRP A 127 6.98 -3.52 -14.52
CA TRP A 127 6.66 -2.32 -15.31
C TRP A 127 7.22 -2.29 -16.72
N ASN A 128 8.40 -2.87 -16.92
CA ASN A 128 9.14 -2.72 -18.18
C ASN A 128 8.38 -3.30 -19.39
N ALA A 129 7.43 -4.21 -19.17
CA ALA A 129 6.61 -4.79 -20.23
C ALA A 129 5.35 -3.96 -20.60
N CYS A 130 4.86 -3.07 -19.74
CA CYS A 130 3.55 -2.40 -19.90
C CYS A 130 3.57 -0.85 -19.84
N PHE A 131 4.75 -0.24 -19.78
CA PHE A 131 4.96 1.21 -19.60
C PHE A 131 4.13 2.11 -20.55
N SER A 132 3.97 1.74 -21.82
CA SER A 132 3.23 2.54 -22.81
C SER A 132 1.70 2.52 -22.58
N ALA A 133 1.16 1.44 -21.99
CA ALA A 133 -0.26 1.32 -21.70
C ALA A 133 -0.66 2.01 -20.38
N PHE A 134 0.30 2.25 -19.48
CA PHE A 134 0.04 2.69 -18.10
C PHE A 134 0.64 4.05 -17.69
N SER A 135 1.54 4.65 -18.47
CA SER A 135 2.11 5.98 -18.18
C SER A 135 1.10 7.13 -18.06
N HIS A 136 -0.12 6.96 -18.59
CA HIS A 136 -1.22 7.91 -18.39
C HIS A 136 -1.94 7.75 -17.04
N PHE A 137 -1.70 6.67 -16.29
CA PHE A 137 -2.63 6.20 -15.26
C PHE A 137 -2.07 6.05 -13.85
N CYS A 138 -0.77 6.17 -13.59
CA CYS A 138 -0.21 6.13 -12.22
C CYS A 138 0.65 7.37 -11.91
N HIS A 139 0.92 7.63 -10.62
CA HIS A 139 1.72 8.78 -10.19
C HIS A 139 3.22 8.50 -10.29
N HIS A 140 3.71 7.36 -9.78
CA HIS A 140 5.14 7.00 -9.80
C HIS A 140 5.41 5.50 -9.96
N VAL A 141 6.64 5.18 -10.38
CA VAL A 141 7.26 3.84 -10.34
C VAL A 141 8.32 3.87 -9.25
N THR A 142 8.18 3.03 -8.22
CA THR A 142 9.20 2.88 -7.18
C THR A 142 10.18 1.78 -7.59
N ALA A 143 11.47 2.11 -7.66
CA ALA A 143 12.52 1.10 -7.69
C ALA A 143 12.68 0.54 -6.27
N GLY A 144 12.57 -0.78 -6.12
CA GLY A 144 12.93 -1.48 -4.89
C GLY A 144 14.40 -1.29 -4.52
#